data_AF-A0A1S8AA65-F1
#
_entry.id   AF-A0A1S8AA65-F1
#
_cell.length_a   1.000
_cell.length_b   1.000
_cell.length_c   1.000
_cell.angle_alpha   90.00
_cell.angle_beta   90.00
_cell.angle_gamma   90.00
#
_symmetry.space_group_name_H-M   'P 1'
#
loop_
_entity.id
_entity.type
_entity.pdbx_description
1 polymer ?
#
loop_
_entity_poly.entity_id
_entity_poly.type
_entity_poly.pdbx_seq_one_letter_code
_entity_poly.pdbx_strand_id
1 'polypeptide(L)'
;MASSNENTELKLVSSIRYKFAAVSGDEKRLGAALQSQLTSLLEKAGSQHKAVRDDTFKAFMSVKTFVKPSGVILPVAALLEQYKRTTSPIVKQLDLAFIREGLPRLDQSKRRDLLPLALRDISKEMNSASAAGFFNVFLRLLLEIKFPGRGSAEDLVLQESVGLANPSDAKYVADWLGKLFLLRQDIALAPEDEIPAKLEASPSGLTKEDVAFLRNKDPKSWKPNTPNSLSLPECKTKAVGFLASGAFKDDERYLPAIYAAGSADSRISSVADDILKRASIDFESESLVQSLFAAHSVLPGAQRIQILRLLSKSIAACSSKQQIVDAVTEDFALTTGEKPTISGLEALRLHQALLGFLSWIARNNFEVGLTDTKMGPALVMILKDYILRQGWPAANARSNQSQSQDEQRLRANAYGTIGILARYPIPVRT
;
A
#
# COMPACT_ATOMS: atom_id res chain seq x y z
N MET A 1 26.76 -43.58 -0.96
CA MET A 1 26.61 -42.63 0.17
C MET A 1 25.25 -41.91 0.18
N ALA A 2 24.65 -41.56 -0.96
CA ALA A 2 23.33 -40.89 -1.02
C ALA A 2 22.14 -41.69 -0.42
N SER A 3 22.10 -43.02 -0.61
CA SER A 3 21.04 -43.90 -0.08
C SER A 3 21.04 -44.05 1.45
N SER A 4 22.21 -43.91 2.09
CA SER A 4 22.32 -43.95 3.56
C SER A 4 21.76 -42.68 4.20
N ASN A 5 21.86 -41.55 3.51
CA ASN A 5 21.34 -40.27 3.99
C ASN A 5 19.80 -40.25 3.89
N GLU A 6 19.25 -40.69 2.75
CA GLU A 6 17.80 -40.80 2.53
C GLU A 6 17.09 -41.65 3.59
N ASN A 7 17.60 -42.84 3.89
CA ASN A 7 17.02 -43.71 4.92
C ASN A 7 17.09 -43.10 6.32
N THR A 8 18.12 -42.30 6.61
CA THR A 8 18.27 -41.63 7.91
C THR A 8 17.24 -40.51 8.05
N GLU A 9 17.02 -39.71 6.99
CA GLU A 9 15.99 -38.67 6.98
C GLU A 9 14.58 -39.26 7.10
N LEU A 10 14.28 -40.35 6.38
CA LEU A 10 12.99 -41.05 6.48
C LEU A 10 12.72 -41.56 7.90
N LYS A 11 13.72 -42.18 8.54
CA LYS A 11 13.63 -42.61 9.94
C LYS A 11 13.36 -41.44 10.88
N LEU A 12 14.00 -40.28 10.65
CA LEU A 12 13.78 -39.08 11.44
C LEU A 12 12.35 -38.56 11.30
N VAL A 13 11.84 -38.42 10.07
CA VAL A 13 10.47 -37.97 9.78
C VAL A 13 9.46 -38.88 10.47
N SER A 14 9.62 -40.20 10.29
CA SER A 14 8.76 -41.20 10.92
C SER A 14 8.83 -41.15 12.46
N SER A 15 10.02 -40.98 13.03
CA SER A 15 10.22 -40.88 14.48
C SER A 15 9.53 -39.64 15.06
N ILE A 16 9.70 -38.47 14.44
CA ILE A 16 9.07 -37.22 14.89
C ILE A 16 7.55 -37.34 14.77
N ARG A 17 7.04 -37.87 13.64
CA ARG A 17 5.61 -38.07 13.43
C ARG A 17 5.00 -39.00 14.48
N TYR A 18 5.68 -40.10 14.82
CA TYR A 18 5.24 -41.02 15.87
C TYR A 18 5.21 -40.34 17.23
N LYS A 19 6.23 -39.57 17.58
CA LYS A 19 6.25 -38.80 18.84
C LYS A 19 5.05 -37.87 18.96
N PHE A 20 4.70 -37.15 17.90
CA PHE A 20 3.49 -36.30 17.89
C PHE A 20 2.20 -37.11 18.04
N ALA A 21 2.08 -38.24 17.35
CA ALA A 21 0.91 -39.11 17.47
C ALA A 21 0.76 -39.71 18.88
N ALA A 22 1.87 -40.09 19.53
CA ALA A 22 1.85 -40.66 20.88
C ALA A 22 1.32 -39.68 21.94
N VAL A 23 1.48 -38.38 21.71
CA VAL A 23 1.02 -37.32 22.64
C VAL A 23 -0.18 -36.53 22.10
N SER A 24 -0.78 -36.93 20.98
CA SER A 24 -1.81 -36.13 20.31
C SER A 24 -3.10 -35.96 21.11
N GLY A 25 -3.33 -36.80 22.12
CA GLY A 25 -4.47 -36.69 23.04
C GLY A 25 -4.27 -35.71 24.21
N ASP A 26 -3.06 -35.19 24.42
CA ASP A 26 -2.73 -34.25 25.49
C ASP A 26 -2.20 -32.94 24.88
N GLU A 27 -3.00 -31.89 24.92
CA GLU A 27 -2.68 -30.61 24.27
C GLU A 27 -1.38 -29.98 24.78
N LYS A 28 -1.06 -30.14 26.07
CA LYS A 28 0.16 -29.57 26.67
C LYS A 28 1.39 -30.33 26.22
N ARG A 29 1.32 -31.67 26.25
CA ARG A 29 2.44 -32.53 25.79
C ARG A 29 2.65 -32.41 24.29
N LEU A 30 1.57 -32.32 23.51
CA LEU A 30 1.64 -32.07 22.08
C LEU A 30 2.27 -30.70 21.80
N GLY A 31 1.84 -29.65 22.50
CA GLY A 31 2.47 -28.32 22.41
C GLY A 31 3.98 -28.37 22.68
N ALA A 32 4.41 -29.02 23.77
CA ALA A 32 5.82 -29.17 24.09
C ALA A 32 6.61 -29.94 23.02
N ALA A 33 6.04 -31.03 22.49
CA ALA A 33 6.67 -31.79 21.41
C ALA A 33 6.82 -30.95 20.13
N LEU A 34 5.77 -30.20 19.76
CA LEU A 34 5.78 -29.31 18.60
C LEU A 34 6.84 -28.20 18.75
N GLN A 35 6.97 -27.61 19.93
CA GLN A 35 8.02 -26.62 20.22
C GLN A 35 9.43 -27.15 19.97
N SER A 36 9.67 -28.43 20.28
CA SER A 36 10.99 -29.04 20.13
C SER A 36 11.29 -29.51 18.69
N GLN A 37 10.31 -30.05 17.96
CA GLN A 37 10.61 -30.83 16.75
C GLN A 37 9.86 -30.39 15.49
N LEU A 38 8.90 -29.45 15.57
CA LEU A 38 8.11 -29.06 14.40
C LEU A 38 8.97 -28.44 13.29
N THR A 39 9.83 -27.50 13.64
CA THR A 39 10.76 -26.85 12.69
C THR A 39 11.63 -27.88 11.97
N SER A 40 12.30 -28.75 12.74
CA SER A 40 13.12 -29.83 12.20
C SER A 40 12.36 -30.78 11.27
N LEU A 41 11.09 -31.09 11.56
CA LEU A 41 10.25 -31.86 10.66
C LEU A 41 10.01 -31.11 9.34
N LEU A 42 9.62 -29.83 9.40
CA LEU A 42 9.28 -29.05 8.22
C LEU A 42 10.48 -28.80 7.32
N GLU A 43 11.69 -28.65 7.86
CA GLU A 43 12.92 -28.54 7.08
C GLU A 43 13.12 -29.72 6.11
N LYS A 44 12.63 -30.92 6.47
CA LYS A 44 12.73 -32.11 5.60
C LYS A 44 11.87 -32.03 4.34
N ALA A 45 10.91 -31.11 4.27
CA ALA A 45 10.18 -30.83 3.04
C ALA A 45 11.08 -30.19 1.96
N GLY A 46 12.22 -29.63 2.35
CA GLY A 46 13.27 -29.14 1.45
C GLY A 46 14.31 -30.17 1.02
N SER A 47 14.18 -31.45 1.43
CA SER A 47 15.15 -32.49 1.09
C SER A 47 15.25 -32.72 -0.43
N GLN A 48 16.44 -33.10 -0.90
CA GLN A 48 16.68 -33.46 -2.30
C GLN A 48 15.95 -34.77 -2.69
N HIS A 49 15.66 -35.63 -1.72
CA HIS A 49 15.03 -36.92 -1.92
C HIS A 49 13.50 -36.82 -1.97
N LYS A 50 12.89 -37.30 -3.06
CA LYS A 50 11.42 -37.26 -3.24
C LYS A 50 10.68 -38.03 -2.15
N ALA A 51 11.17 -39.21 -1.77
CA ALA A 51 10.54 -40.03 -0.74
C ALA A 51 10.46 -39.29 0.61
N VAL A 52 11.52 -38.59 0.99
CA VAL A 52 11.57 -37.78 2.22
C VAL A 52 10.56 -36.63 2.16
N ARG A 53 10.47 -35.92 1.02
CA ARG A 53 9.50 -34.84 0.85
C ARG A 53 8.05 -35.34 0.95
N ASP A 54 7.75 -36.47 0.28
CA ASP A 54 6.41 -37.07 0.29
C ASP A 54 6.01 -37.53 1.70
N ASP A 55 6.94 -38.15 2.46
CA ASP A 55 6.66 -38.58 3.83
C ASP A 55 6.56 -37.40 4.81
N THR A 56 7.37 -36.36 4.61
CA THR A 56 7.27 -35.11 5.38
C THR A 56 5.91 -34.44 5.15
N PHE A 57 5.40 -34.43 3.92
CA PHE A 57 4.08 -33.88 3.63
C PHE A 57 2.96 -34.69 4.29
N LYS A 58 3.07 -36.02 4.32
CA LYS A 58 2.14 -36.88 5.08
C LYS A 58 2.19 -36.59 6.59
N ALA A 59 3.40 -36.38 7.13
CA ALA A 59 3.58 -35.99 8.52
C ALA A 59 2.95 -34.61 8.79
N PHE A 60 3.16 -33.62 7.92
CA PHE A 60 2.53 -32.31 7.98
C PHE A 60 1.00 -32.40 8.04
N MET A 61 0.38 -33.19 7.15
CA MET A 61 -1.09 -33.38 7.16
C MET A 61 -1.59 -34.05 8.45
N SER A 62 -0.78 -34.95 9.03
CA SER A 62 -1.09 -35.57 10.33
C SER A 62 -1.05 -34.51 11.44
N VAL A 63 0.02 -33.71 11.49
CA VAL A 63 0.16 -32.61 12.47
C VAL A 63 -0.99 -31.62 12.34
N LYS A 64 -1.36 -31.22 11.11
CA LYS A 64 -2.51 -30.34 10.84
C LYS A 64 -3.81 -30.89 11.43
N THR A 65 -3.96 -32.21 11.49
CA THR A 65 -5.12 -32.85 12.13
C THR A 65 -5.00 -32.82 13.65
N PHE A 66 -3.82 -33.07 14.20
CA PHE A 66 -3.57 -33.06 15.65
C PHE A 66 -3.72 -31.67 16.28
N VAL A 67 -3.43 -30.60 15.53
CA VAL A 67 -3.48 -29.22 16.04
C VAL A 67 -4.84 -28.55 15.85
N LYS A 68 -5.87 -29.27 15.34
CA LYS A 68 -7.24 -28.72 15.24
C LYS A 68 -7.81 -28.22 16.57
N PRO A 69 -7.57 -28.87 17.73
CA PRO A 69 -7.96 -28.32 19.02
C PRO A 69 -7.26 -27.00 19.29
N SER A 70 -8.01 -26.00 19.74
CA SER A 70 -7.52 -24.62 19.90
C SER A 70 -6.54 -24.44 21.06
N GLY A 71 -6.51 -25.36 22.04
CA GLY A 71 -5.61 -25.28 23.19
C GLY A 71 -4.16 -25.67 22.89
N VAL A 72 -3.88 -26.24 21.71
CA VAL A 72 -2.51 -26.60 21.30
C VAL A 72 -1.74 -25.36 20.88
N ILE A 73 -0.69 -25.01 21.64
CA ILE A 73 0.19 -23.85 21.37
C ILE A 73 1.27 -24.23 20.36
N LEU A 74 1.36 -23.46 19.27
CA LEU A 74 2.35 -23.65 18.21
C LEU A 74 3.60 -22.79 18.42
N PRO A 75 4.78 -23.23 17.94
CA PRO A 75 6.06 -22.50 18.04
C PRO A 75 6.17 -21.37 17.02
N VAL A 76 5.29 -20.37 17.09
CA VAL A 76 5.21 -19.31 16.07
C VAL A 76 6.53 -18.56 15.91
N ALA A 77 7.24 -18.24 16.99
CA ALA A 77 8.54 -17.57 16.93
C ALA A 77 9.58 -18.40 16.14
N ALA A 78 9.74 -19.67 16.49
CA ALA A 78 10.69 -20.56 15.80
C ALA A 78 10.32 -20.79 14.33
N LEU A 79 9.02 -20.83 14.01
CA LEU A 79 8.53 -20.92 12.62
C LEU A 79 8.83 -19.64 11.83
N LEU A 80 8.70 -18.44 12.45
CA LEU A 80 9.07 -17.17 11.82
C LEU A 80 10.57 -17.12 11.54
N GLU A 81 11.40 -17.57 12.47
CA GLU A 81 12.85 -17.65 12.28
C GLU A 81 13.22 -18.62 11.15
N GLN A 82 12.60 -19.81 11.13
CA GLN A 82 12.83 -20.79 10.08
C GLN A 82 12.41 -20.25 8.70
N TYR A 83 11.24 -19.62 8.62
CA TYR A 83 10.74 -19.01 7.38
C TYR A 83 11.76 -18.03 6.79
N LYS A 84 12.40 -17.22 7.65
CA LYS A 84 13.41 -16.24 7.22
C LYS A 84 14.75 -16.86 6.86
N ARG A 85 15.14 -17.94 7.54
CA ARG A 85 16.41 -18.65 7.31
C ARG A 85 16.37 -19.53 6.06
N THR A 86 15.24 -20.16 5.79
CA THR A 86 15.13 -21.17 4.73
C THR A 86 15.03 -20.56 3.35
N THR A 87 15.66 -21.19 2.35
CA THR A 87 15.52 -20.83 0.93
C THR A 87 14.45 -21.66 0.22
N SER A 88 13.98 -22.74 0.84
CA SER A 88 13.00 -23.65 0.22
C SER A 88 11.59 -23.05 0.22
N PRO A 89 10.97 -22.82 -0.97
CA PRO A 89 9.61 -22.28 -1.05
C PRO A 89 8.57 -23.18 -0.38
N ILE A 90 8.77 -24.50 -0.41
CA ILE A 90 7.86 -25.46 0.21
C ILE A 90 7.91 -25.31 1.73
N VAL A 91 9.10 -25.24 2.31
CA VAL A 91 9.27 -25.07 3.77
C VAL A 91 8.61 -23.77 4.21
N LYS A 92 8.82 -22.66 3.49
CA LYS A 92 8.15 -21.37 3.76
C LYS A 92 6.63 -21.47 3.74
N GLN A 93 6.04 -22.20 2.78
CA GLN A 93 4.59 -22.39 2.72
C GLN A 93 4.06 -23.19 3.91
N LEU A 94 4.78 -24.24 4.35
CA LEU A 94 4.39 -25.03 5.52
C LEU A 94 4.53 -24.22 6.81
N ASP A 95 5.59 -23.43 6.96
CA ASP A 95 5.78 -22.51 8.08
C ASP A 95 4.65 -21.50 8.16
N LEU A 96 4.32 -20.83 7.04
CA LEU A 96 3.21 -19.87 6.98
C LEU A 96 1.87 -20.48 7.37
N ALA A 97 1.62 -21.75 7.01
CA ALA A 97 0.38 -22.43 7.41
C ALA A 97 0.25 -22.52 8.93
N PHE A 98 1.30 -22.95 9.63
CA PHE A 98 1.27 -23.06 11.09
C PHE A 98 1.43 -21.71 11.81
N ILE A 99 2.13 -20.73 11.24
CA ILE A 99 2.18 -19.36 11.78
C ILE A 99 0.77 -18.78 11.81
N ARG A 100 0.03 -18.86 10.70
CA ARG A 100 -1.35 -18.34 10.61
C ARG A 100 -2.30 -19.04 11.58
N GLU A 101 -2.17 -20.35 11.71
CA GLU A 101 -3.00 -21.15 12.61
C GLU A 101 -2.64 -20.96 14.09
N GLY A 102 -1.36 -20.71 14.39
CA GLY A 102 -0.83 -20.57 15.74
C GLY A 102 -0.98 -19.17 16.32
N LEU A 103 -0.94 -18.13 15.49
CA LEU A 103 -0.99 -16.74 15.94
C LEU A 103 -2.20 -16.42 16.85
N PRO A 104 -3.45 -16.77 16.48
CA PRO A 104 -4.62 -16.47 17.33
C PRO A 104 -4.60 -17.17 18.69
N ARG A 105 -3.78 -18.21 18.86
CA ARG A 105 -3.69 -19.02 20.08
C ARG A 105 -2.73 -18.45 21.11
N LEU A 106 -1.94 -17.44 20.72
CA LEU A 106 -0.99 -16.79 21.61
C LEU A 106 -1.64 -15.65 22.40
N ASP A 107 -1.20 -15.51 23.64
CA ASP A 107 -1.53 -14.37 24.47
C ASP A 107 -1.13 -13.06 23.79
N GLN A 108 -1.85 -11.98 24.08
CA GLN A 108 -1.61 -10.70 23.43
C GLN A 108 -0.16 -10.19 23.60
N SER A 109 0.45 -10.39 24.78
CA SER A 109 1.86 -10.00 25.01
C SER A 109 2.79 -10.73 24.05
N LYS A 110 2.68 -12.07 23.98
CA LYS A 110 3.51 -12.89 23.10
C LYS A 110 3.33 -12.52 21.64
N ARG A 111 2.10 -12.16 21.22
CA ARG A 111 1.86 -11.68 19.85
C ARG A 111 2.61 -10.38 19.55
N ARG A 112 2.67 -9.43 20.49
CA ARG A 112 3.45 -8.19 20.33
C ARG A 112 4.94 -8.46 20.20
N ASP A 113 5.46 -9.41 20.99
CA ASP A 113 6.87 -9.79 20.97
C ASP A 113 7.32 -10.40 19.63
N LEU A 114 6.37 -10.85 18.78
CA LEU A 114 6.65 -11.35 17.44
C LEU A 114 6.83 -10.24 16.39
N LEU A 115 6.40 -9.00 16.66
CA LEU A 115 6.43 -7.93 15.66
C LEU A 115 7.87 -7.60 15.21
N PRO A 116 8.86 -7.43 16.11
CA PRO A 116 10.24 -7.17 15.70
C PRO A 116 10.81 -8.33 14.91
N LEU A 117 10.50 -9.56 15.34
CA LEU A 117 10.90 -10.77 14.64
C LEU A 117 10.27 -10.87 13.26
N ALA A 118 9.04 -10.39 13.05
CA ALA A 118 8.37 -10.38 11.76
C ALA A 118 8.91 -9.30 10.83
N LEU A 119 9.23 -8.11 11.34
CA LEU A 119 9.65 -6.97 10.50
C LEU A 119 11.13 -6.99 10.10
N ARG A 120 12.04 -7.49 10.94
CA ARG A 120 13.47 -7.52 10.62
C ARG A 120 13.75 -8.31 9.35
N ASP A 121 14.48 -7.78 8.39
CA ASP A 121 14.79 -8.47 7.12
C ASP A 121 13.56 -8.79 6.23
N ILE A 122 12.39 -8.18 6.47
CA ILE A 122 11.17 -8.44 5.68
C ILE A 122 11.35 -8.10 4.19
N SER A 123 12.19 -7.13 3.86
CA SER A 123 12.50 -6.75 2.48
C SER A 123 13.30 -7.80 1.71
N LYS A 124 13.92 -8.77 2.38
CA LYS A 124 14.73 -9.83 1.74
C LYS A 124 13.88 -10.94 1.13
N GLU A 125 12.57 -10.97 1.37
CA GLU A 125 11.70 -11.99 0.79
C GLU A 125 11.47 -11.75 -0.71
N MET A 126 12.22 -12.47 -1.54
CA MET A 126 12.14 -12.35 -3.00
C MET A 126 10.97 -13.15 -3.61
N ASN A 127 10.44 -14.17 -2.91
CA ASN A 127 9.32 -14.94 -3.45
C ASN A 127 8.00 -14.22 -3.21
N SER A 128 7.41 -13.64 -4.27
CA SER A 128 6.15 -12.90 -4.21
C SER A 128 4.99 -13.66 -3.53
N ALA A 129 4.86 -14.98 -3.75
CA ALA A 129 3.79 -15.77 -3.15
C ALA A 129 3.97 -15.92 -1.63
N SER A 130 5.20 -16.19 -1.18
CA SER A 130 5.53 -16.28 0.24
C SER A 130 5.49 -14.91 0.91
N ALA A 131 5.99 -13.86 0.24
CA ALA A 131 6.00 -12.48 0.71
C ALA A 131 4.59 -11.95 0.97
N ALA A 132 3.66 -12.14 0.03
CA ALA A 132 2.26 -11.74 0.20
C ALA A 132 1.64 -12.39 1.45
N GLY A 133 1.95 -13.67 1.63
CA GLY A 133 1.46 -14.43 2.77
C GLY A 133 2.04 -14.01 4.11
N PHE A 134 3.30 -13.58 4.12
CA PHE A 134 4.00 -13.08 5.28
C PHE A 134 3.64 -11.61 5.59
N PHE A 135 3.40 -10.79 4.57
CA PHE A 135 2.86 -9.44 4.76
C PHE A 135 1.49 -9.48 5.44
N ASN A 136 0.63 -10.44 5.08
CA ASN A 136 -0.64 -10.66 5.79
C ASN A 136 -0.44 -11.03 7.27
N VAL A 137 0.59 -11.82 7.60
CA VAL A 137 1.00 -12.11 8.98
C VAL A 137 1.42 -10.84 9.70
N PHE A 138 2.23 -9.99 9.07
CA PHE A 138 2.59 -8.67 9.58
C PHE A 138 1.35 -7.81 9.85
N LEU A 139 0.41 -7.71 8.92
CA LEU A 139 -0.82 -6.92 9.12
C LEU A 139 -1.64 -7.42 10.32
N ARG A 140 -1.65 -8.73 10.59
CA ARG A 140 -2.29 -9.28 11.79
C ARG A 140 -1.58 -8.85 13.06
N LEU A 141 -0.24 -8.88 13.08
CA LEU A 141 0.57 -8.41 14.21
C LEU A 141 0.44 -6.89 14.43
N LEU A 142 0.30 -6.14 13.34
CA LEU A 142 0.09 -4.69 13.36
C LEU A 142 -1.20 -4.31 14.12
N LEU A 143 -2.24 -5.14 14.10
CA LEU A 143 -3.46 -4.88 14.87
C LEU A 143 -3.21 -4.90 16.39
N GLU A 144 -2.20 -5.66 16.84
CA GLU A 144 -1.88 -5.84 18.26
C GLU A 144 -0.96 -4.75 18.82
N ILE A 145 -0.36 -3.92 17.95
CA ILE A 145 0.58 -2.89 18.38
C ILE A 145 -0.12 -1.82 19.22
N LYS A 146 0.60 -1.36 20.25
CA LYS A 146 0.29 -0.14 20.99
C LYS A 146 1.29 0.92 20.55
N PHE A 147 0.80 2.00 19.97
CA PHE A 147 1.67 3.09 19.57
C PHE A 147 2.03 3.91 20.81
N PRO A 148 3.32 4.19 21.06
CA PRO A 148 3.72 5.10 22.11
C PRO A 148 3.21 6.51 21.82
N GLY A 149 3.21 7.36 22.85
CA GLY A 149 2.92 8.78 22.66
C GLY A 149 3.97 9.39 21.73
N ARG A 150 3.54 10.11 20.70
CA ARG A 150 4.46 10.70 19.71
C ARG A 150 5.50 11.59 20.39
N GLY A 151 6.76 11.45 20.00
CA GLY A 151 7.89 12.21 20.56
C GLY A 151 8.30 11.78 21.97
N SER A 152 7.68 10.75 22.54
CA SER A 152 8.18 10.12 23.76
C SER A 152 9.50 9.38 23.50
N ALA A 153 10.23 9.05 24.55
CA ALA A 153 11.46 8.25 24.44
C ALA A 153 11.21 6.91 23.74
N GLU A 154 10.07 6.26 24.01
CA GLU A 154 9.66 5.01 23.35
C GLU A 154 9.39 5.20 21.85
N ASP A 155 8.82 6.34 21.45
CA ASP A 155 8.56 6.65 20.05
C ASP A 155 9.86 6.91 19.27
N LEU A 156 10.83 7.59 19.88
CA LEU A 156 12.12 7.88 19.25
C LEU A 156 12.96 6.62 18.98
N VAL A 157 12.84 5.60 19.82
CA VAL A 157 13.52 4.29 19.62
C VAL A 157 12.61 3.25 18.95
N LEU A 158 11.42 3.66 18.50
CA LEU A 158 10.43 2.73 17.98
C LEU A 158 10.94 2.00 16.74
N GLN A 159 11.62 2.70 15.83
CA GLN A 159 12.19 2.11 14.62
C GLN A 159 13.12 0.92 14.93
N GLU A 160 13.99 1.05 15.92
CA GLU A 160 14.88 -0.04 16.34
C GLU A 160 14.11 -1.15 17.05
N SER A 161 13.24 -0.79 18.00
CA SER A 161 12.50 -1.77 18.81
C SER A 161 11.53 -2.63 18.00
N VAL A 162 10.93 -2.09 16.94
CA VAL A 162 10.03 -2.84 16.03
C VAL A 162 10.77 -3.55 14.89
N GLY A 163 12.11 -3.51 14.86
CA GLY A 163 12.91 -4.23 13.88
C GLY A 163 13.00 -3.57 12.49
N LEU A 164 12.80 -2.26 12.39
CA LEU A 164 12.89 -1.47 11.15
C LEU A 164 14.14 -0.57 11.09
N ALA A 165 15.17 -0.86 11.87
CA ALA A 165 16.44 -0.13 11.81
C ALA A 165 17.13 -0.18 10.43
N ASN A 166 16.86 -1.24 9.65
CA ASN A 166 17.30 -1.35 8.26
C ASN A 166 16.38 -0.50 7.35
N PRO A 167 16.91 0.53 6.65
CA PRO A 167 16.10 1.41 5.80
C PRO A 167 15.34 0.65 4.68
N SER A 168 15.91 -0.45 4.16
CA SER A 168 15.24 -1.26 3.14
C SER A 168 13.97 -1.92 3.67
N ASP A 169 13.98 -2.36 4.93
CA ASP A 169 12.81 -2.95 5.59
C ASP A 169 11.75 -1.88 5.88
N ALA A 170 12.18 -0.72 6.41
CA ALA A 170 11.29 0.40 6.69
C ALA A 170 10.59 0.89 5.40
N LYS A 171 11.36 1.12 4.33
CA LYS A 171 10.84 1.52 3.02
C LYS A 171 9.90 0.47 2.42
N TYR A 172 10.28 -0.81 2.44
CA TYR A 172 9.43 -1.89 1.94
C TYR A 172 8.07 -1.91 2.65
N VAL A 173 8.06 -1.79 3.97
CA VAL A 173 6.83 -1.77 4.75
C VAL A 173 6.02 -0.52 4.45
N ALA A 174 6.65 0.66 4.44
CA ALA A 174 5.99 1.92 4.14
C ALA A 174 5.33 1.90 2.76
N ASP A 175 6.03 1.42 1.73
CA ASP A 175 5.52 1.29 0.36
C ASP A 175 4.28 0.37 0.29
N TRP A 176 4.33 -0.79 0.94
CA TRP A 176 3.19 -1.71 0.96
C TRP A 176 2.01 -1.21 1.80
N LEU A 177 2.27 -0.48 2.89
CA LEU A 177 1.22 0.23 3.62
C LEU A 177 0.62 1.35 2.77
N GLY A 178 1.44 2.06 1.99
CA GLY A 178 1.01 3.00 0.96
C GLY A 178 -0.01 2.35 0.01
N LYS A 179 0.39 1.24 -0.61
CA LYS A 179 -0.48 0.48 -1.52
C LYS A 179 -1.74 -0.05 -0.82
N LEU A 180 -1.66 -0.41 0.46
CA LEU A 180 -2.83 -0.78 1.25
C LEU A 180 -3.86 0.36 1.32
N PHE A 181 -3.45 1.63 1.43
CA PHE A 181 -4.40 2.76 1.41
C PHE A 181 -5.13 2.89 0.08
N LEU A 182 -4.45 2.59 -1.03
CA LEU A 182 -5.03 2.61 -2.38
C LEU A 182 -6.01 1.45 -2.63
N LEU A 183 -5.88 0.34 -1.89
CA LEU A 183 -6.73 -0.84 -2.08
C LEU A 183 -8.18 -0.53 -1.70
N ARG A 184 -9.06 -0.38 -2.70
CA ARG A 184 -10.49 -0.19 -2.48
C ARG A 184 -11.19 -1.48 -2.08
N GLN A 185 -12.27 -1.38 -1.31
CA GLN A 185 -13.00 -2.55 -0.81
C GLN A 185 -13.69 -3.35 -1.92
N ASP A 186 -14.19 -2.67 -2.96
CA ASP A 186 -14.79 -3.31 -4.14
C ASP A 186 -13.77 -4.16 -4.91
N ILE A 187 -12.50 -3.74 -4.98
CA ILE A 187 -11.40 -4.51 -5.60
C ILE A 187 -10.92 -5.63 -4.68
N ALA A 188 -10.80 -5.35 -3.36
CA ALA A 188 -10.32 -6.31 -2.37
C ALA A 188 -11.21 -7.57 -2.29
N LEU A 189 -12.52 -7.41 -2.51
CA LEU A 189 -13.52 -8.48 -2.41
C LEU A 189 -13.92 -9.07 -3.77
N ALA A 190 -13.47 -8.49 -4.89
CA ALA A 190 -13.84 -8.90 -6.23
C ALA A 190 -13.33 -10.32 -6.58
N PRO A 191 -14.08 -11.09 -7.38
CA PRO A 191 -13.55 -12.24 -8.12
C PRO A 191 -12.32 -11.87 -8.95
N GLU A 192 -11.44 -12.84 -9.23
CA GLU A 192 -10.16 -12.59 -9.91
C GLU A 192 -10.33 -12.10 -11.36
N ASP A 193 -11.39 -12.57 -12.03
CA ASP A 193 -11.80 -12.22 -13.38
C ASP A 193 -12.35 -10.78 -13.50
N GLU A 194 -12.89 -10.22 -12.42
CA GLU A 194 -13.41 -8.85 -12.39
C GLU A 194 -12.33 -7.78 -12.09
N ILE A 195 -11.15 -8.19 -11.58
CA ILE A 195 -10.10 -7.24 -11.17
C ILE A 195 -9.66 -6.34 -12.33
N PRO A 196 -9.32 -6.85 -13.54
CA PRO A 196 -8.85 -6.01 -14.64
C PRO A 196 -9.86 -4.92 -15.01
N ALA A 197 -11.14 -5.29 -15.17
CA ALA A 197 -12.20 -4.34 -15.49
C ALA A 197 -12.38 -3.26 -14.40
N LYS A 198 -12.22 -3.61 -13.11
CA LYS A 198 -12.31 -2.65 -12.01
C LYS A 198 -11.10 -1.69 -11.94
N LEU A 199 -9.92 -2.15 -12.34
CA LEU A 199 -8.71 -1.33 -12.44
C LEU A 199 -8.75 -0.40 -13.66
N GLU A 200 -9.27 -0.88 -14.78
CA GLU A 200 -9.46 -0.07 -16.00
C GLU A 200 -10.56 0.99 -15.85
N ALA A 201 -11.62 0.69 -15.10
CA ALA A 201 -12.73 1.61 -14.91
C ALA A 201 -12.34 2.90 -14.17
N SER A 202 -11.28 2.88 -13.35
CA SER A 202 -10.85 4.04 -12.57
C SER A 202 -9.40 3.89 -12.10
N PRO A 203 -8.54 4.92 -12.28
CA PRO A 203 -7.18 4.94 -11.78
C PRO A 203 -7.14 4.56 -10.30
N SER A 204 -6.47 3.45 -10.00
CA SER A 204 -6.36 2.92 -8.64
C SER A 204 -4.98 3.18 -8.04
N GLY A 205 -3.98 3.48 -8.87
CA GLY A 205 -2.56 3.46 -8.50
C GLY A 205 -2.01 2.07 -8.15
N LEU A 206 -2.75 1.01 -8.45
CA LEU A 206 -2.38 -0.37 -8.16
C LEU A 206 -2.38 -1.22 -9.43
N THR A 207 -1.37 -2.07 -9.57
CA THR A 207 -1.32 -3.11 -10.59
C THR A 207 -2.14 -4.35 -10.17
N LYS A 208 -2.38 -5.27 -11.10
CA LYS A 208 -3.02 -6.56 -10.78
C LYS A 208 -2.19 -7.34 -9.77
N GLU A 209 -0.87 -7.28 -9.91
CA GLU A 209 0.11 -7.95 -9.05
C GLU A 209 0.07 -7.35 -7.63
N ASP A 210 -0.07 -6.04 -7.49
CA ASP A 210 -0.22 -5.38 -6.19
C ASP A 210 -1.50 -5.84 -5.49
N VAL A 211 -2.61 -5.90 -6.22
CA VAL A 211 -3.89 -6.38 -5.70
C VAL A 211 -3.79 -7.85 -5.27
N ALA A 212 -3.17 -8.70 -6.10
CA ALA A 212 -2.95 -10.10 -5.78
C ALA A 212 -2.06 -10.28 -4.52
N PHE A 213 -1.03 -9.46 -4.38
CA PHE A 213 -0.15 -9.45 -3.19
C PHE A 213 -0.93 -9.06 -1.93
N LEU A 214 -1.65 -7.92 -1.97
CA LEU A 214 -2.41 -7.43 -0.81
C LEU A 214 -3.55 -8.38 -0.41
N ARG A 215 -4.10 -9.14 -1.37
CA ARG A 215 -5.10 -10.19 -1.11
C ARG A 215 -4.48 -11.51 -0.66
N ASN A 216 -3.16 -11.65 -0.62
CA ASN A 216 -2.52 -12.96 -0.45
C ASN A 216 -3.13 -14.01 -1.41
N LYS A 217 -3.42 -13.56 -2.65
CA LYS A 217 -4.07 -14.30 -3.74
C LYS A 217 -5.46 -14.89 -3.45
N ASP A 218 -6.12 -14.48 -2.36
CA ASP A 218 -7.48 -14.93 -2.03
C ASP A 218 -8.32 -13.77 -1.49
N PRO A 219 -9.47 -13.42 -2.10
CA PRO A 219 -10.36 -12.38 -1.60
C PRO A 219 -10.87 -12.67 -0.17
N LYS A 220 -10.86 -13.94 0.28
CA LYS A 220 -11.20 -14.32 1.66
C LYS A 220 -10.31 -13.66 2.71
N SER A 221 -9.10 -13.23 2.35
CA SER A 221 -8.21 -12.50 3.25
C SER A 221 -8.85 -11.25 3.85
N TRP A 222 -9.83 -10.65 3.16
CA TRP A 222 -10.54 -9.44 3.58
C TRP A 222 -12.02 -9.66 3.88
N LYS A 223 -12.55 -10.88 3.70
CA LYS A 223 -13.97 -11.17 3.91
C LYS A 223 -14.29 -11.21 5.41
N PRO A 224 -15.26 -10.42 5.90
CA PRO A 224 -15.71 -10.50 7.28
C PRO A 224 -16.12 -11.93 7.66
N ASN A 225 -15.97 -12.28 8.94
CA ASN A 225 -16.42 -13.55 9.53
C ASN A 225 -15.80 -14.83 8.93
N THR A 226 -14.74 -14.70 8.12
CA THR A 226 -13.98 -15.85 7.62
C THR A 226 -12.83 -16.15 8.59
N PRO A 227 -12.56 -17.42 8.96
CA PRO A 227 -11.40 -17.74 9.79
C PRO A 227 -10.11 -17.18 9.20
N ASN A 228 -9.29 -16.54 10.03
CA ASN A 228 -8.03 -15.91 9.65
C ASN A 228 -8.12 -14.73 8.68
N SER A 229 -9.30 -14.18 8.40
CA SER A 229 -9.42 -12.92 7.63
C SER A 229 -9.06 -11.70 8.47
N LEU A 230 -8.77 -10.59 7.79
CA LEU A 230 -8.46 -9.29 8.36
C LEU A 230 -9.55 -8.27 7.96
N SER A 231 -9.76 -7.29 8.83
CA SER A 231 -10.61 -6.14 8.53
C SER A 231 -9.80 -5.08 7.79
N LEU A 232 -10.09 -4.86 6.51
CA LEU A 232 -9.38 -3.86 5.70
C LEU A 232 -9.44 -2.45 6.33
N PRO A 233 -10.60 -1.92 6.78
CA PRO A 233 -10.64 -0.61 7.43
C PRO A 233 -9.81 -0.53 8.72
N GLU A 234 -9.81 -1.59 9.52
CA GLU A 234 -9.03 -1.65 10.77
C GLU A 234 -7.53 -1.68 10.49
N CYS A 235 -7.10 -2.51 9.53
CA CYS A 235 -5.72 -2.56 9.07
C CYS A 235 -5.25 -1.21 8.54
N LYS A 236 -6.06 -0.50 7.74
CA LYS A 236 -5.70 0.85 7.27
C LYS A 236 -5.59 1.86 8.42
N THR A 237 -6.51 1.80 9.39
CA THR A 237 -6.47 2.69 10.56
C THR A 237 -5.21 2.45 11.41
N LYS A 238 -4.84 1.19 11.62
CA LYS A 238 -3.59 0.84 12.31
C LYS A 238 -2.36 1.19 11.49
N ALA A 239 -2.40 1.01 10.16
CA ALA A 239 -1.31 1.36 9.26
C ALA A 239 -0.97 2.85 9.30
N VAL A 240 -1.97 3.74 9.30
CA VAL A 240 -1.69 5.19 9.35
C VAL A 240 -1.13 5.60 10.71
N GLY A 241 -1.59 4.98 11.79
CA GLY A 241 -1.02 5.17 13.13
C GLY A 241 0.44 4.74 13.19
N PHE A 242 0.79 3.64 12.50
CA PHE A 242 2.17 3.16 12.42
C PHE A 242 3.04 4.09 11.58
N LEU A 243 2.57 4.56 10.42
CA LEU A 243 3.29 5.57 9.63
C LEU A 243 3.50 6.89 10.40
N ALA A 244 2.53 7.25 11.26
CA ALA A 244 2.59 8.44 12.09
C ALA A 244 3.56 8.34 13.28
N SER A 245 4.00 7.14 13.62
CA SER A 245 4.93 6.88 14.73
C SER A 245 6.39 7.15 14.36
N GLY A 246 7.30 7.05 15.31
CA GLY A 246 8.75 7.13 15.09
C GLY A 246 9.36 5.89 14.43
N ALA A 247 8.56 4.95 13.92
CA ALA A 247 9.04 3.77 13.21
C ALA A 247 9.59 4.06 11.80
N PHE A 248 9.26 5.21 11.23
CA PHE A 248 9.61 5.60 9.86
C PHE A 248 10.18 7.02 9.80
N LYS A 249 11.12 7.21 8.89
CA LYS A 249 11.64 8.54 8.51
C LYS A 249 10.71 9.21 7.51
N ASP A 250 10.86 10.53 7.35
CA ASP A 250 9.98 11.33 6.49
C ASP A 250 10.07 10.93 5.01
N ASP A 251 11.27 10.63 4.52
CA ASP A 251 11.52 10.17 3.15
C ASP A 251 10.89 8.78 2.88
N GLU A 252 10.79 7.93 3.90
CA GLU A 252 10.18 6.60 3.80
C GLU A 252 8.64 6.67 3.79
N ARG A 253 8.05 7.57 4.59
CA ARG A 253 6.58 7.62 4.81
C ARG A 253 5.83 8.66 3.98
N TYR A 254 6.52 9.57 3.30
CA TYR A 254 5.90 10.68 2.60
C TYR A 254 4.86 10.26 1.55
N LEU A 255 5.27 9.44 0.59
CA LEU A 255 4.39 9.02 -0.49
C LEU A 255 3.23 8.13 0.04
N PRO A 256 3.46 7.18 0.95
CA PRO A 256 2.38 6.50 1.68
C PRO A 256 1.42 7.45 2.41
N ALA A 257 1.91 8.54 3.00
CA ALA A 257 1.08 9.54 3.67
C ALA A 257 0.22 10.32 2.66
N ILE A 258 0.72 10.63 1.45
CA ILE A 258 -0.12 11.18 0.37
C ILE A 258 -1.25 10.23 0.03
N TYR A 259 -0.96 8.93 -0.08
CA TYR A 259 -1.98 7.93 -0.43
C TYR A 259 -3.06 7.85 0.64
N ALA A 260 -2.67 7.90 1.92
CA ALA A 260 -3.56 7.93 3.07
C ALA A 260 -4.37 9.25 3.17
N ALA A 261 -3.79 10.40 2.83
CA ALA A 261 -4.45 11.71 2.86
C ALA A 261 -5.60 11.83 1.84
N GLY A 262 -5.58 11.00 0.79
CA GLY A 262 -6.70 10.85 -0.15
C GLY A 262 -7.83 9.91 0.34
N SER A 263 -7.74 9.35 1.55
CA SER A 263 -8.75 8.43 2.08
C SER A 263 -10.10 9.13 2.33
N ALA A 264 -11.19 8.45 2.00
CA ALA A 264 -12.55 8.86 2.37
C ALA A 264 -12.83 8.73 3.88
N ASP A 265 -12.05 7.91 4.61
CA ASP A 265 -12.14 7.80 6.06
C ASP A 265 -11.34 8.94 6.73
N SER A 266 -12.04 9.84 7.42
CA SER A 266 -11.46 10.99 8.10
C SER A 266 -10.47 10.62 9.21
N ARG A 267 -10.59 9.43 9.81
CA ARG A 267 -9.64 8.91 10.81
C ARG A 267 -8.29 8.60 10.19
N ILE A 268 -8.27 8.32 8.88
CA ILE A 268 -7.05 8.06 8.12
C ILE A 268 -6.51 9.37 7.54
N SER A 269 -7.35 10.12 6.83
CA SER A 269 -6.87 11.32 6.13
C SER A 269 -6.40 12.43 7.07
N SER A 270 -7.03 12.61 8.25
CA SER A 270 -6.57 13.60 9.23
C SER A 270 -5.19 13.29 9.79
N VAL A 271 -4.91 12.03 10.14
CA VAL A 271 -3.59 11.60 10.64
C VAL A 271 -2.53 11.76 9.55
N ALA A 272 -2.88 11.41 8.31
CA ALA A 272 -1.99 11.56 7.16
C ALA A 272 -1.68 13.04 6.85
N ASP A 273 -2.68 13.93 6.88
CA ASP A 273 -2.48 15.37 6.73
C ASP A 273 -1.54 15.92 7.81
N ASP A 274 -1.64 15.41 9.04
CA ASP A 274 -0.74 15.80 10.13
C ASP A 274 0.68 15.27 9.95
N ILE A 275 0.88 14.11 9.31
CA ILE A 275 2.21 13.66 8.86
C ILE A 275 2.75 14.64 7.83
N LEU A 276 1.99 14.93 6.77
CA LEU A 276 2.42 15.77 5.65
C LEU A 276 2.74 17.22 6.05
N LYS A 277 1.99 17.80 7.01
CA LYS A 277 2.25 19.16 7.52
C LYS A 277 3.53 19.27 8.33
N ARG A 278 3.95 18.18 8.96
CA ARG A 278 5.11 18.15 9.88
C ARG A 278 6.36 17.58 9.21
N ALA A 279 6.21 16.96 8.05
CA ALA A 279 7.32 16.35 7.33
C ALA A 279 8.34 17.41 6.90
N SER A 280 9.61 17.16 7.16
CA SER A 280 10.72 18.02 6.74
C SER A 280 11.26 17.53 5.40
N ILE A 281 10.54 17.85 4.33
CA ILE A 281 10.83 17.38 2.97
C ILE A 281 11.18 18.57 2.10
N ASP A 282 12.25 18.42 1.33
CA ASP A 282 12.67 19.39 0.34
C ASP A 282 11.78 19.30 -0.91
N PHE A 283 10.79 20.18 -0.98
CA PHE A 283 9.89 20.30 -2.13
C PHE A 283 10.56 20.85 -3.39
N GLU A 284 11.79 21.36 -3.28
CA GLU A 284 12.56 21.87 -4.43
C GLU A 284 13.46 20.79 -5.06
N SER A 285 13.53 19.60 -4.46
CA SER A 285 14.22 18.45 -5.03
C SER A 285 13.56 17.99 -6.33
N GLU A 286 14.32 18.01 -7.43
CA GLU A 286 13.84 17.58 -8.74
C GLU A 286 13.34 16.13 -8.73
N SER A 287 14.03 15.24 -8.01
CA SER A 287 13.64 13.82 -7.90
C SER A 287 12.28 13.67 -7.20
N LEU A 288 12.00 14.50 -6.20
CA LEU A 288 10.71 14.50 -5.52
C LEU A 288 9.60 15.01 -6.45
N VAL A 289 9.83 16.13 -7.12
CA VAL A 289 8.88 16.70 -8.08
C VAL A 289 8.54 15.69 -9.18
N GLN A 290 9.55 15.03 -9.75
CA GLN A 290 9.35 13.98 -10.75
C GLN A 290 8.53 12.80 -10.18
N SER A 291 8.82 12.38 -8.94
CA SER A 291 8.06 11.31 -8.27
C SER A 291 6.60 11.70 -8.03
N LEU A 292 6.32 12.96 -7.73
CA LEU A 292 4.96 13.49 -7.54
C LEU A 292 4.18 13.52 -8.84
N PHE A 293 4.78 13.98 -9.94
CA PHE A 293 4.13 13.94 -11.25
C PHE A 293 3.87 12.49 -11.71
N ALA A 294 4.84 11.59 -11.53
CA ALA A 294 4.67 10.17 -11.84
C ALA A 294 3.57 9.51 -10.99
N ALA A 295 3.45 9.89 -9.72
CA ALA A 295 2.37 9.44 -8.85
C ALA A 295 1.02 10.02 -9.29
N HIS A 296 0.96 11.32 -9.62
CA HIS A 296 -0.26 11.99 -10.07
C HIS A 296 -0.87 11.28 -11.29
N SER A 297 -0.07 10.90 -12.27
CA SER A 297 -0.53 10.28 -13.52
C SER A 297 -1.15 8.88 -13.37
N VAL A 298 -1.03 8.23 -12.22
CA VAL A 298 -1.56 6.86 -12.02
C VAL A 298 -2.58 6.75 -10.88
N LEU A 299 -2.65 7.77 -10.02
CA LEU A 299 -3.44 7.73 -8.80
C LEU A 299 -4.89 8.19 -8.98
N PRO A 300 -5.79 7.83 -8.05
CA PRO A 300 -7.17 8.32 -8.05
C PRO A 300 -7.27 9.84 -7.78
N GLY A 301 -8.44 10.41 -8.08
CA GLY A 301 -8.72 11.85 -7.98
C GLY A 301 -8.39 12.46 -6.62
N ALA A 302 -8.79 11.81 -5.53
CA ALA A 302 -8.49 12.27 -4.16
C ALA A 302 -6.98 12.44 -3.89
N GLN A 303 -6.15 11.51 -4.35
CA GLN A 303 -4.68 11.59 -4.21
C GLN A 303 -4.09 12.63 -5.17
N ARG A 304 -4.60 12.72 -6.40
CA ARG A 304 -4.20 13.75 -7.38
C ARG A 304 -4.41 15.16 -6.81
N ILE A 305 -5.53 15.40 -6.13
CA ILE A 305 -5.80 16.67 -5.42
C ILE A 305 -4.71 16.99 -4.39
N GLN A 306 -4.29 16.00 -3.60
CA GLN A 306 -3.24 16.21 -2.59
C GLN A 306 -1.89 16.49 -3.25
N ILE A 307 -1.56 15.78 -4.33
CA ILE A 307 -0.32 16.02 -5.08
C ILE A 307 -0.30 17.42 -5.67
N LEU A 308 -1.38 17.87 -6.32
CA LEU A 308 -1.47 19.23 -6.87
C LEU A 308 -1.26 20.32 -5.81
N ARG A 309 -1.78 20.11 -4.59
CA ARG A 309 -1.56 21.02 -3.45
C ARG A 309 -0.10 21.08 -3.00
N LEU A 310 0.63 19.97 -3.12
CA LEU A 310 2.05 19.89 -2.76
C LEU A 310 2.92 20.48 -3.87
N LEU A 311 2.63 20.18 -5.14
CA LEU A 311 3.28 20.80 -6.29
C LEU A 311 3.10 22.33 -6.30
N SER A 312 1.95 22.83 -5.83
CA SER A 312 1.69 24.27 -5.66
C SER A 312 2.51 24.94 -4.54
N LYS A 313 3.52 24.26 -3.98
CA LYS A 313 4.48 24.80 -3.02
C LYS A 313 5.92 24.76 -3.54
N SER A 314 6.16 24.19 -4.71
CA SER A 314 7.49 23.87 -5.24
C SER A 314 7.80 24.71 -6.46
N ILE A 315 8.75 25.64 -6.37
CA ILE A 315 9.21 26.44 -7.52
C ILE A 315 9.78 25.53 -8.62
N ALA A 316 10.51 24.49 -8.23
CA ALA A 316 11.04 23.46 -9.13
C ALA A 316 9.94 22.80 -9.98
N ALA A 317 8.71 22.64 -9.47
CA ALA A 317 7.58 22.09 -10.24
C ALA A 317 7.21 22.93 -11.47
N CYS A 318 7.51 24.25 -11.50
CA CYS A 318 7.32 25.10 -12.67
C CYS A 318 8.23 24.74 -13.85
N SER A 319 9.36 24.07 -13.59
CA SER A 319 10.35 23.74 -14.62
C SER A 319 9.92 22.57 -15.52
N SER A 320 9.06 21.69 -15.00
CA SER A 320 8.60 20.46 -15.67
C SER A 320 7.43 20.71 -16.63
N LYS A 321 7.64 21.56 -17.63
CA LYS A 321 6.61 22.06 -18.58
C LYS A 321 5.74 20.95 -19.19
N GLN A 322 6.35 19.88 -19.68
CA GLN A 322 5.62 18.77 -20.30
C GLN A 322 4.74 18.04 -19.28
N GLN A 323 5.27 17.74 -18.09
CA GLN A 323 4.52 17.07 -17.02
C GLN A 323 3.33 17.91 -16.55
N ILE A 324 3.46 19.24 -16.53
CA ILE A 324 2.34 20.15 -16.24
C ILE A 324 1.24 20.00 -17.30
N VAL A 325 1.59 20.08 -18.58
CA VAL A 325 0.60 19.96 -19.67
C VAL A 325 -0.08 18.59 -19.65
N ASP A 326 0.69 17.52 -19.42
CA ASP A 326 0.17 16.16 -19.35
C ASP A 326 -0.79 16.00 -18.16
N ALA A 327 -0.38 16.44 -16.96
CA ALA A 327 -1.21 16.39 -15.75
C ALA A 327 -2.56 17.11 -15.92
N VAL A 328 -2.53 18.30 -16.53
CA VAL A 328 -3.73 19.11 -16.78
C VAL A 328 -4.63 18.44 -17.81
N THR A 329 -4.04 17.96 -18.91
CA THR A 329 -4.78 17.27 -19.98
C THR A 329 -5.47 16.03 -19.44
N GLU A 330 -4.77 15.23 -18.65
CA GLU A 330 -5.29 14.00 -18.07
C GLU A 330 -6.40 14.28 -17.03
N ASP A 331 -6.24 15.26 -16.14
CA ASP A 331 -7.27 15.61 -15.14
C ASP A 331 -8.59 16.06 -15.81
N PHE A 332 -8.51 16.82 -16.90
CA PHE A 332 -9.69 17.17 -17.68
C PHE A 332 -10.26 15.97 -18.44
N ALA A 333 -9.44 15.08 -18.97
CA ALA A 333 -9.92 13.84 -19.62
C ALA A 333 -10.66 12.93 -18.62
N LEU A 334 -10.20 12.82 -17.39
CA LEU A 334 -10.84 12.00 -16.34
C LEU A 334 -12.20 12.53 -15.89
N THR A 335 -12.45 13.83 -16.07
CA THR A 335 -13.65 14.53 -15.57
C THR A 335 -14.62 14.94 -16.67
N THR A 336 -14.28 14.70 -17.94
CA THR A 336 -15.10 15.08 -19.10
C THR A 336 -15.41 13.87 -19.98
N GLY A 337 -16.49 13.96 -20.78
CA GLY A 337 -16.96 12.87 -21.66
C GLY A 337 -18.32 12.31 -21.24
N GLU A 338 -18.82 11.31 -22.00
CA GLU A 338 -20.13 10.69 -21.75
C GLU A 338 -20.14 9.81 -20.48
N LYS A 339 -19.00 9.23 -20.14
CA LYS A 339 -18.79 8.39 -18.95
C LYS A 339 -17.51 8.82 -18.23
N PRO A 340 -17.51 9.97 -17.53
CA PRO A 340 -16.33 10.46 -16.86
C PRO A 340 -15.94 9.49 -15.73
N THR A 341 -14.64 9.22 -15.62
CA THR A 341 -14.07 8.36 -14.58
C THR A 341 -14.20 8.96 -13.18
N ILE A 342 -14.08 10.29 -13.09
CA ILE A 342 -14.24 11.08 -11.86
C ILE A 342 -15.42 12.02 -12.07
N SER A 343 -16.40 11.97 -11.17
CA SER A 343 -17.63 12.76 -11.31
C SER A 343 -18.10 13.37 -9.98
N GLY A 344 -19.10 14.23 -10.04
CA GLY A 344 -19.71 14.86 -8.86
C GLY A 344 -18.75 15.76 -8.08
N LEU A 345 -18.80 15.66 -6.75
CA LEU A 345 -18.04 16.52 -5.84
C LEU A 345 -16.52 16.31 -5.96
N GLU A 346 -16.07 15.09 -6.29
CA GLU A 346 -14.65 14.81 -6.47
C GLU A 346 -14.10 15.51 -7.71
N ALA A 347 -14.83 15.48 -8.83
CA ALA A 347 -14.46 16.21 -10.04
C ALA A 347 -14.39 17.71 -9.79
N LEU A 348 -15.36 18.28 -9.05
CA LEU A 348 -15.36 19.68 -8.67
C LEU A 348 -14.10 20.04 -7.85
N ARG A 349 -13.75 19.23 -6.86
CA ARG A 349 -12.55 19.45 -6.02
C ARG A 349 -11.25 19.30 -6.82
N LEU A 350 -11.21 18.36 -7.77
CA LEU A 350 -10.07 18.19 -8.68
C LEU A 350 -9.90 19.42 -9.56
N HIS A 351 -10.98 19.95 -10.17
CA HIS A 351 -10.92 21.20 -10.93
C HIS A 351 -10.47 22.39 -10.08
N GLN A 352 -10.94 22.49 -8.83
CA GLN A 352 -10.51 23.55 -7.91
C GLN A 352 -9.00 23.46 -7.63
N ALA A 353 -8.49 22.27 -7.34
CA ALA A 353 -7.06 22.05 -7.09
C ALA A 353 -6.22 22.33 -8.36
N LEU A 354 -6.69 21.87 -9.52
CA LEU A 354 -6.02 22.04 -10.80
C LEU A 354 -5.93 23.52 -11.21
N LEU A 355 -7.03 24.27 -11.13
CA LEU A 355 -7.02 25.71 -11.42
C LEU A 355 -6.18 26.49 -10.41
N GLY A 356 -6.18 26.07 -9.14
CA GLY A 356 -5.29 26.62 -8.11
C GLY A 356 -3.82 26.42 -8.47
N PHE A 357 -3.45 25.21 -8.87
CA PHE A 357 -2.10 24.86 -9.33
C PHE A 357 -1.71 25.65 -10.58
N LEU A 358 -2.58 25.74 -11.60
CA LEU A 358 -2.34 26.52 -12.81
C LEU A 358 -2.17 28.01 -12.53
N SER A 359 -3.01 28.59 -11.66
CA SER A 359 -2.86 29.96 -11.20
C SER A 359 -1.53 30.18 -10.47
N TRP A 360 -1.09 29.20 -9.69
CA TRP A 360 0.18 29.24 -8.99
C TRP A 360 1.36 29.16 -9.98
N ILE A 361 1.35 28.24 -10.95
CA ILE A 361 2.36 28.17 -12.02
C ILE A 361 2.40 29.49 -12.79
N ALA A 362 1.25 29.99 -13.21
CA ALA A 362 1.15 31.21 -14.00
C ALA A 362 1.74 32.43 -13.28
N ARG A 363 1.77 32.42 -11.93
CA ARG A 363 2.36 33.46 -11.07
C ARG A 363 3.85 33.26 -10.78
N ASN A 364 4.35 32.03 -10.79
CA ASN A 364 5.71 31.71 -10.34
C ASN A 364 6.66 31.29 -11.50
N ASN A 365 6.13 30.99 -12.69
CA ASN A 365 6.93 30.68 -13.88
C ASN A 365 7.69 31.90 -14.46
N PHE A 366 7.67 33.04 -13.77
CA PHE A 366 8.35 34.27 -14.18
C PHE A 366 9.88 34.17 -14.06
N GLU A 367 10.40 33.33 -13.15
CA GLU A 367 11.85 33.25 -12.88
C GLU A 367 12.60 32.22 -13.75
N VAL A 368 11.90 31.29 -14.41
CA VAL A 368 12.51 30.11 -15.07
C VAL A 368 12.72 30.29 -16.60
N GLY A 369 12.53 31.50 -17.13
CA GLY A 369 12.96 31.84 -18.49
C GLY A 369 11.82 32.31 -19.40
N LEU A 370 12.00 33.55 -19.87
CA LEU A 370 11.06 34.45 -20.56
C LEU A 370 10.49 34.01 -21.93
N THR A 371 10.57 32.74 -22.32
CA THR A 371 10.11 32.31 -23.67
C THR A 371 9.55 30.90 -23.70
N ASP A 372 8.54 30.60 -22.89
CA ASP A 372 7.76 29.38 -23.11
C ASP A 372 6.68 29.61 -24.17
N THR A 373 7.07 29.41 -25.43
CA THR A 373 6.19 29.54 -26.59
C THR A 373 5.23 28.35 -26.77
N LYS A 374 5.31 27.30 -25.93
CA LYS A 374 4.52 26.06 -26.13
C LYS A 374 3.57 25.76 -24.98
N MET A 375 4.01 25.87 -23.72
CA MET A 375 3.16 25.50 -22.57
C MET A 375 1.96 26.46 -22.42
N GLY A 376 2.22 27.77 -22.43
CA GLY A 376 1.17 28.79 -22.27
C GLY A 376 0.02 28.63 -23.26
N PRO A 377 0.29 28.61 -24.59
CA PRO A 377 -0.73 28.37 -25.60
C PRO A 377 -1.48 27.04 -25.43
N ALA A 378 -0.78 25.94 -25.09
CA ALA A 378 -1.42 24.65 -24.88
C ALA A 378 -2.41 24.68 -23.70
N LEU A 379 -1.99 25.26 -22.56
CA LEU A 379 -2.85 25.40 -21.38
C LEU A 379 -4.06 26.33 -21.65
N VAL A 380 -3.86 27.41 -22.40
CA VAL A 380 -4.96 28.30 -22.81
C VAL A 380 -5.98 27.55 -23.67
N MET A 381 -5.53 26.70 -24.61
CA MET A 381 -6.43 25.89 -25.42
C MET A 381 -7.23 24.89 -24.58
N ILE A 382 -6.58 24.21 -23.62
CA ILE A 382 -7.28 23.28 -22.71
C ILE A 382 -8.34 24.00 -21.88
N LEU A 383 -8.01 25.16 -21.30
CA LEU A 383 -8.96 25.96 -20.51
C LEU A 383 -10.09 26.53 -21.36
N LYS A 384 -9.81 26.92 -22.61
CA LYS A 384 -10.84 27.34 -23.57
C LYS A 384 -11.82 26.19 -23.85
N ASP A 385 -11.31 25.00 -24.13
CA ASP A 385 -12.16 23.82 -24.39
C ASP A 385 -13.00 23.45 -23.17
N TYR A 386 -12.42 23.53 -21.96
CA TYR A 386 -13.16 23.35 -20.71
C TYR A 386 -14.34 24.33 -20.58
N ILE A 387 -14.10 25.61 -20.83
CA ILE A 387 -15.13 26.66 -20.79
C ILE A 387 -16.22 26.42 -21.84
N LEU A 388 -15.85 26.05 -23.07
CA LEU A 388 -16.80 25.77 -24.15
C LEU A 388 -17.70 24.58 -23.82
N ARG A 389 -17.16 23.53 -23.20
CA ARG A 389 -17.92 22.34 -22.77
C ARG A 389 -18.94 22.65 -21.68
N GLN A 390 -18.69 23.66 -20.85
CA GLN A 390 -19.66 24.14 -19.86
C GLN A 390 -20.79 24.97 -20.49
N GLY A 391 -20.76 25.26 -21.79
CA GLY A 391 -21.70 26.14 -22.49
C GLY A 391 -21.08 27.52 -22.76
N TRP A 392 -21.32 28.08 -23.95
CA TRP A 392 -20.92 29.45 -24.33
C TRP A 392 -22.00 30.08 -25.21
N PRO A 393 -22.36 31.37 -25.02
CA PRO A 393 -21.75 32.33 -24.07
C PRO A 393 -22.19 32.12 -22.61
N ALA A 394 -23.41 31.60 -22.38
CA ALA A 394 -23.91 31.27 -21.06
C ALA A 394 -23.58 29.81 -20.69
N ALA A 395 -23.39 29.56 -19.40
CA ALA A 395 -23.21 28.20 -18.89
C ALA A 395 -24.50 27.38 -19.07
N ASN A 396 -24.34 26.08 -19.27
CA ASN A 396 -25.44 25.13 -19.39
C ASN A 396 -26.29 25.15 -18.11
N ALA A 397 -27.61 25.20 -18.27
CA ALA A 397 -28.53 25.20 -17.14
C ALA A 397 -28.44 23.88 -16.35
N ARG A 398 -28.18 23.97 -15.04
CA ARG A 398 -28.16 22.83 -14.10
C ARG A 398 -29.39 22.86 -13.22
N SER A 399 -29.84 21.69 -12.77
CA SER A 399 -31.01 21.53 -11.89
C SER A 399 -30.79 22.05 -10.46
N ASN A 400 -29.54 22.17 -10.01
CA ASN A 400 -29.21 22.56 -8.64
C ASN A 400 -28.46 23.91 -8.57
N GLN A 401 -28.97 24.83 -7.75
CA GLN A 401 -28.47 26.21 -7.63
C GLN A 401 -27.05 26.29 -7.04
N SER A 402 -26.71 25.44 -6.05
CA SER A 402 -25.38 25.45 -5.44
C SER A 402 -24.29 24.99 -6.41
N GLN A 403 -24.58 23.95 -7.20
CA GLN A 403 -23.67 23.46 -8.26
C GLN A 403 -23.45 24.52 -9.33
N SER A 404 -24.51 25.27 -9.70
CA SER A 404 -24.40 26.38 -10.64
C SER A 404 -23.44 27.48 -10.15
N GLN A 405 -23.50 27.83 -8.86
CA GLN A 405 -22.58 28.82 -8.27
C GLN A 405 -21.12 28.35 -8.25
N ASP A 406 -20.88 27.09 -7.88
CA ASP A 406 -19.52 26.54 -7.85
C ASP A 406 -18.91 26.40 -9.26
N GLU A 407 -19.71 25.99 -10.25
CA GLU A 407 -19.29 25.98 -11.65
C GLU A 407 -19.00 27.40 -12.18
N GLN A 408 -19.82 28.38 -11.81
CA GLN A 408 -19.58 29.77 -12.19
C GLN A 408 -18.27 30.31 -11.60
N ARG A 409 -17.93 29.92 -10.35
CA ARG A 409 -16.64 30.24 -9.72
C ARG A 409 -15.47 29.58 -10.44
N LEU A 410 -15.59 28.29 -10.79
CA LEU A 410 -14.57 27.58 -11.57
C LEU A 410 -14.36 28.20 -12.95
N ARG A 411 -15.46 28.56 -13.63
CA ARG A 411 -15.42 29.25 -14.92
C ARG A 411 -14.75 30.61 -14.83
N ALA A 412 -15.08 31.41 -13.82
CA ALA A 412 -14.42 32.69 -13.56
C ALA A 412 -12.92 32.53 -13.30
N ASN A 413 -12.54 31.50 -12.51
CA ASN A 413 -11.15 31.17 -12.25
C ASN A 413 -10.41 30.73 -13.54
N ALA A 414 -11.05 29.93 -14.39
CA ALA A 414 -10.50 29.55 -15.69
C ALA A 414 -10.23 30.77 -16.59
N TYR A 415 -11.17 31.72 -16.70
CA TYR A 415 -10.93 32.99 -17.41
C TYR A 415 -9.78 33.80 -16.83
N GLY A 416 -9.73 33.93 -15.49
CA GLY A 416 -8.63 34.61 -14.81
C GLY A 416 -7.28 33.96 -15.11
N THR A 417 -7.22 32.63 -15.08
CA THR A 417 -6.03 31.85 -15.38
C THR A 417 -5.59 32.03 -16.84
N ILE A 418 -6.51 31.96 -17.80
CA ILE A 418 -6.24 32.29 -19.21
C ILE A 418 -5.65 33.70 -19.34
N GLY A 419 -6.23 34.68 -18.65
CA GLY A 419 -5.77 36.06 -18.68
C GLY A 419 -4.34 36.24 -18.17
N ILE A 420 -3.90 35.44 -17.19
CA ILE A 420 -2.52 35.47 -16.69
C ILE A 420 -1.59 34.74 -17.67
N LEU A 421 -1.99 33.57 -18.16
CA LEU A 421 -1.20 32.77 -19.11
C LEU A 421 -1.00 33.46 -20.46
N ALA A 422 -1.99 34.24 -20.92
CA ALA A 422 -1.98 34.91 -22.22
C ALA A 422 -1.33 36.31 -22.21
N ARG A 423 -0.89 36.82 -21.05
CA ARG A 423 -0.18 38.12 -20.96
C ARG A 423 1.20 38.12 -21.62
N TYR A 424 1.67 36.97 -22.10
CA TYR A 424 2.97 36.82 -22.75
C TYR A 424 2.82 36.72 -24.27
N PRO A 425 3.69 37.39 -25.05
CA PRO A 425 3.48 37.60 -26.47
C PRO A 425 3.43 36.26 -27.21
N ILE A 426 2.29 35.99 -27.85
CA ILE A 426 2.22 35.07 -28.97
C ILE A 426 3.09 35.70 -30.06
N PRO A 427 4.18 35.06 -30.54
CA PRO A 427 4.93 35.61 -31.65
C PRO A 427 3.99 35.72 -32.84
N VAL A 428 3.69 36.95 -33.23
CA VAL A 428 2.98 37.26 -34.47
C VAL A 428 3.89 36.74 -35.58
N ARG A 429 3.46 35.68 -36.30
CA ARG A 429 4.11 35.28 -37.54
C ARG A 429 3.99 36.46 -38.51
N THR A 430 5.08 37.18 -38.70
CA THR A 430 5.30 38.06 -39.88
C THR A 430 5.57 37.22 -41.10
#